data_AF-A0AAE0IBZ7-F1
#
_entry.id   AF-A0AAE0IBZ7-F1
#
_cell.length_a   1.000
_cell.length_b   1.000
_cell.length_c   1.000
_cell.angle_alpha   90.00
_cell.angle_beta   90.00
_cell.angle_gamma   90.00
#
_symmetry.space_group_name_H-M   'P 1'
#
loop_
_entity.id
_entity.type
_entity.pdbx_description
1 polymer ?
#
loop_
_entity_poly.entity_id
_entity_poly.type
_entity_poly.pdbx_seq_one_letter_code
_entity_poly.pdbx_strand_id
1 'polypeptide(L)'
;MQELIAPSVVVFYERDWDHVGTKSDLALWALSGSGPDVVPCSHLSRQERYLSEVLEDCSVAQRLSWASRRKTTRAEDAVYCLLGIFGVNLPLLYGEGFRAFVRLHEEIIKILNDQFILA
;
A
#
# COMPACT_ATOMS: atom_id res chain seq x y z
N MET A 1 22.44 13.01 -4.58
CA MET A 1 21.02 12.79 -4.27
C MET A 1 20.21 13.38 -5.41
N GLN A 2 19.32 12.60 -6.00
CA GLN A 2 18.42 13.10 -7.03
C GLN A 2 17.01 13.04 -6.43
N GLU A 3 16.53 14.19 -5.97
CA GLU A 3 15.15 14.38 -5.54
C GLU A 3 14.29 14.40 -6.81
N LEU A 4 13.68 13.27 -7.13
CA LEU A 4 12.68 13.18 -8.20
C LEU A 4 11.42 13.88 -7.70
N ILE A 5 11.23 15.13 -8.13
CA ILE A 5 9.92 15.79 -8.09
C ILE A 5 9.01 14.92 -8.95
N ALA A 6 8.04 14.26 -8.32
CA ALA A 6 7.09 13.41 -9.03
C ALA A 6 6.38 14.25 -10.11
N PRO A 7 6.40 13.84 -11.39
CA PRO A 7 5.74 14.56 -12.46
C PRO A 7 4.25 14.75 -12.17
N SER A 8 3.69 15.87 -12.64
CA SER A 8 2.25 16.18 -12.51
C SER A 8 1.36 15.12 -13.15
N VAL A 9 1.87 14.37 -14.12
CA VAL A 9 1.18 13.29 -14.80
C VAL A 9 2.02 12.01 -14.69
N VAL A 10 1.43 10.99 -14.08
CA VAL A 10 1.99 9.64 -14.02
C VAL A 10 1.07 8.72 -14.79
N VAL A 11 1.64 8.01 -15.78
CA VAL A 11 0.94 7.04 -16.62
C VAL A 11 1.40 5.65 -16.21
N PHE A 12 0.45 4.76 -15.95
CA PHE A 12 0.71 3.39 -15.53
C PHE A 12 0.52 2.43 -16.70
N TYR A 13 1.43 1.46 -16.79
CA TYR A 13 1.42 0.40 -17.79
C TYR A 13 1.51 -0.96 -17.10
N GLU A 14 0.90 -1.98 -17.69
CA GLU A 14 1.00 -3.36 -17.26
C GLU A 14 2.32 -3.98 -17.76
N ARG A 15 2.62 -5.20 -17.31
CA ARG A 15 3.82 -5.97 -17.67
C ARG A 15 4.04 -6.06 -19.19
N ASP A 16 2.97 -6.14 -19.96
CA ASP A 16 3.02 -6.28 -21.42
C ASP A 16 3.00 -4.91 -22.14
N TRP A 17 3.27 -3.82 -21.42
CA TRP A 17 3.23 -2.43 -21.89
C TRP A 17 1.83 -1.94 -22.29
N ASP A 18 0.78 -2.63 -21.83
CA ASP A 18 -0.60 -2.19 -22.01
C ASP A 18 -0.91 -1.00 -21.09
N HIS A 19 -1.56 0.02 -21.63
CA HIS A 19 -1.90 1.24 -20.89
C HIS A 19 -3.00 0.96 -19.86
N VAL A 20 -2.68 1.15 -18.58
CA VAL A 20 -3.61 0.94 -17.45
C VAL A 20 -4.40 2.21 -17.15
N GLY A 21 -3.78 3.38 -17.26
CA GLY A 21 -4.41 4.66 -16.94
C GLY A 21 -3.45 5.65 -16.29
N THR A 22 -3.92 6.87 -16.06
CA THR A 22 -3.18 7.86 -15.28
C THR A 22 -3.49 7.74 -13.79
N LYS A 23 -2.69 8.41 -12.94
CA LYS A 23 -2.97 8.55 -11.50
C LYS A 23 -4.42 9.02 -11.22
N SER A 24 -4.95 9.91 -12.05
CA SER A 24 -6.32 10.43 -11.94
C SER A 24 -7.36 9.38 -12.32
N ASP A 25 -7.10 8.60 -13.37
CA ASP A 25 -8.02 7.55 -13.84
C ASP A 25 -8.10 6.41 -12.83
N LEU A 26 -6.96 6.01 -12.25
CA LEU A 26 -6.89 5.00 -11.21
C LEU A 26 -7.58 5.44 -9.91
N ALA A 27 -7.45 6.70 -9.52
CA ALA A 27 -8.19 7.25 -8.39
C ALA A 27 -9.70 7.21 -8.66
N LEU A 28 -10.13 7.51 -9.89
CA LEU A 28 -11.53 7.47 -10.29
C LEU A 28 -12.07 6.04 -10.36
N TRP A 29 -11.27 5.07 -10.81
CA TRP A 29 -11.59 3.64 -10.77
C TRP A 29 -11.67 3.09 -9.36
N ALA A 30 -10.78 3.53 -8.47
CA ALA A 30 -10.80 3.16 -7.06
C ALA A 30 -12.08 3.66 -6.35
N LEU A 31 -12.57 4.85 -6.75
CA LEU A 31 -13.83 5.40 -6.26
C LEU A 31 -15.06 4.70 -6.85
N SER A 32 -14.99 4.23 -8.10
CA SER A 32 -16.12 3.60 -8.78
C SER A 32 -16.30 2.11 -8.45
N GLY A 33 -15.41 1.52 -7.65
CA GLY A 33 -15.52 0.11 -7.21
C GLY A 33 -15.42 -0.91 -8.35
N SER A 34 -15.05 -0.50 -9.56
CA SER A 34 -15.22 -1.29 -10.79
C SER A 34 -13.94 -1.94 -11.31
N GLY A 35 -12.80 -1.75 -10.63
CA GLY A 35 -11.53 -2.36 -11.02
C GLY A 35 -11.25 -3.68 -10.28
N PRO A 36 -10.47 -4.60 -10.89
CA PRO A 36 -10.23 -5.96 -10.37
C PRO A 36 -9.51 -6.02 -9.01
N ASP A 37 -8.84 -4.92 -8.61
CA ASP A 37 -8.11 -4.75 -7.35
C ASP A 37 -8.52 -3.50 -6.56
N VAL A 38 -9.73 -2.99 -6.83
CA VAL A 38 -10.23 -1.78 -6.13
C VAL A 38 -10.67 -2.13 -4.72
N VAL A 39 -9.98 -1.53 -3.74
CA VAL A 39 -10.55 -1.41 -2.40
C VAL A 39 -11.25 -0.08 -2.29
N PRO A 40 -12.56 -0.07 -1.97
CA PRO A 40 -13.28 1.16 -1.76
C PRO A 40 -12.83 1.78 -0.44
N CYS A 41 -11.69 2.47 -0.41
CA CYS A 41 -11.54 3.57 0.54
C CYS A 41 -12.37 4.69 -0.07
N SER A 42 -13.63 4.83 0.40
CA SER A 42 -14.62 5.87 0.04
C SER A 42 -14.13 7.31 0.21
N HIS A 43 -12.87 7.48 0.60
CA HIS A 43 -12.22 8.72 1.02
C HIS A 43 -11.18 9.24 0.04
N LEU A 44 -10.91 8.53 -1.08
CA LEU A 44 -10.10 9.04 -2.20
C LEU A 44 -10.80 10.14 -3.01
N SER A 45 -11.84 10.77 -2.44
CA SER A 45 -12.66 11.79 -3.11
C SER A 45 -11.85 13.06 -3.28
N ARG A 46 -11.29 13.30 -4.48
CA ARG A 46 -10.92 14.58 -5.16
C ARG A 46 -10.12 15.66 -4.40
N GLN A 47 -10.04 15.62 -3.08
CA GLN A 47 -9.26 16.49 -2.23
C GLN A 47 -7.87 15.89 -2.10
N GLU A 48 -6.85 16.73 -2.17
CA GLU A 48 -5.45 16.42 -1.95
C GLU A 48 -5.18 16.04 -0.49
N ARG A 49 -5.89 15.04 0.04
CA ARG A 49 -5.52 14.44 1.32
C ARG A 49 -4.21 13.68 1.12
N TYR A 50 -3.32 13.84 2.08
CA TYR A 50 -2.09 13.07 2.10
C TYR A 50 -2.44 11.59 2.18
N LEU A 51 -1.68 10.76 1.45
CA LEU A 51 -1.88 9.30 1.45
C LEU A 51 -1.91 8.74 2.88
N SER A 52 -1.13 9.32 3.79
CA SER A 52 -1.12 8.98 5.22
C SER A 52 -2.49 9.10 5.90
N GLU A 53 -3.24 10.17 5.64
CA GLU A 53 -4.57 10.39 6.24
C GLU A 53 -5.59 9.35 5.73
N VAL A 54 -5.53 9.03 4.44
CA VAL A 54 -6.40 8.00 3.84
C VAL A 54 -6.06 6.62 4.39
N LEU A 55 -4.76 6.36 4.62
CA LEU A 55 -4.33 5.10 5.21
C LEU A 55 -4.88 4.96 6.63
N GLU A 56 -4.76 5.99 7.48
CA GLU A 56 -5.27 5.99 8.86
C GLU A 56 -6.76 5.60 8.97
N ASP A 57 -7.59 6.06 8.03
CA ASP A 57 -9.02 5.72 7.96
C ASP A 57 -9.30 4.23 7.63
N CYS A 58 -8.35 3.54 6.99
CA CYS A 58 -8.55 2.17 6.51
C CYS A 58 -7.96 1.15 7.52
N SER A 59 -8.75 0.14 7.90
CA SER A 59 -8.39 -0.85 8.93
C SER A 59 -7.20 -1.74 8.53
N VAL A 60 -6.53 -2.35 9.51
CA VAL A 60 -5.42 -3.30 9.28
C VAL A 60 -5.81 -4.42 8.30
N ALA A 61 -7.02 -4.99 8.48
CA ALA A 61 -7.51 -6.05 7.60
C ALA A 61 -7.72 -5.56 6.16
N GLN A 62 -8.25 -4.35 5.96
CA GLN A 62 -8.38 -3.74 4.63
C GLN A 62 -7.00 -3.53 4.00
N ARG A 63 -6.05 -2.96 4.73
CA ARG A 63 -4.68 -2.74 4.24
C ARG A 63 -3.98 -4.06 3.86
N LEU A 64 -4.14 -5.12 4.66
CA LEU A 64 -3.62 -6.46 4.34
C LEU A 64 -4.27 -7.06 3.09
N SER A 65 -5.57 -6.84 2.90
CA SER A 65 -6.30 -7.34 1.73
C SER A 65 -5.72 -6.83 0.40
N TRP A 66 -5.04 -5.66 0.41
CA TRP A 66 -4.42 -5.07 -0.79
C TRP A 66 -3.24 -5.86 -1.33
N ALA A 67 -2.64 -6.72 -0.51
CA ALA A 67 -1.60 -7.65 -0.95
C ALA A 67 -2.13 -9.07 -1.15
N SER A 68 -3.36 -9.38 -0.75
CA SER A 68 -3.89 -10.75 -0.71
C SER A 68 -3.95 -11.45 -2.08
N ARG A 69 -4.15 -10.68 -3.16
CA ARG A 69 -4.22 -11.20 -4.54
C ARG A 69 -2.91 -11.07 -5.30
N ARG A 70 -1.89 -10.41 -4.73
CA ARG A 70 -0.62 -10.18 -5.42
C ARG A 70 0.14 -11.50 -5.52
N LYS A 71 0.65 -11.80 -6.72
CA LYS A 71 1.62 -12.86 -6.94
C LYS A 71 3.01 -12.26 -6.94
N THR A 72 3.79 -12.53 -5.90
CA THR A 72 5.18 -12.13 -5.83
C THR A 72 6.10 -13.30 -6.17
N THR A 73 7.28 -12.99 -6.73
CA THR A 73 8.28 -14.02 -7.03
C THR A 73 8.89 -14.60 -5.75
N ARG A 74 9.03 -13.77 -4.71
CA ARG A 74 9.49 -14.17 -3.38
C ARG A 74 8.40 -13.92 -2.34
N ALA A 75 8.34 -14.75 -1.31
CA ALA A 75 7.32 -14.63 -0.27
C ALA A 75 7.48 -13.34 0.54
N GLU A 76 8.72 -12.92 0.78
CA GLU A 76 9.05 -11.67 1.49
C GLU A 76 8.65 -10.41 0.74
N ASP A 77 8.58 -10.43 -0.60
CA ASP A 77 8.17 -9.26 -1.39
C ASP A 77 6.69 -8.88 -1.13
N ALA A 78 5.85 -9.86 -0.78
CA ALA A 78 4.46 -9.61 -0.38
C ALA A 78 4.38 -8.81 0.93
N VAL A 79 5.39 -8.93 1.78
CA VAL A 79 5.51 -8.21 3.04
C VAL A 79 6.14 -6.83 2.80
N TYR A 80 7.21 -6.78 2.01
CA TYR A 80 7.93 -5.53 1.77
C TYR A 80 7.09 -4.50 1.01
N CYS A 81 6.20 -4.94 0.12
CA CYS A 81 5.27 -4.03 -0.54
C CYS A 81 4.20 -3.41 0.40
N LEU A 82 4.04 -3.95 1.61
CA LEU A 82 3.11 -3.43 2.63
C LEU A 82 3.76 -2.45 3.61
N LEU A 83 5.10 -2.36 3.65
CA LEU A 83 5.83 -1.50 4.59
C LEU A 83 5.37 -0.04 4.49
N GLY A 84 5.26 0.49 3.26
CA GLY A 84 4.81 1.87 3.02
C GLY A 84 3.33 2.10 3.37
N ILE A 85 2.49 1.06 3.33
CA ILE A 85 1.05 1.14 3.68
C ILE A 85 0.86 1.15 5.21
N PHE A 86 1.73 0.46 5.95
CA PHE A 86 1.72 0.44 7.41
C PHE A 86 2.63 1.50 8.04
N GLY A 87 3.44 2.21 7.25
CA GLY A 87 4.42 3.17 7.77
C GLY A 87 5.53 2.51 8.59
N VAL A 88 5.79 1.21 8.36
CA VAL A 88 6.76 0.41 9.11
C VAL A 88 8.09 0.39 8.38
N ASN A 89 9.19 0.46 9.12
CA ASN A 89 10.54 0.27 8.58
C ASN A 89 11.12 -1.06 9.07
N LEU A 90 11.33 -2.01 8.16
CA LEU A 90 11.95 -3.30 8.45
C LEU A 90 13.18 -3.51 7.56
N PRO A 91 14.31 -3.99 8.12
CA PRO A 91 15.43 -4.47 7.31
C PRO A 91 14.99 -5.52 6.30
N LEU A 92 15.30 -5.28 5.02
CA LEU A 92 15.06 -6.20 3.91
C LEU A 92 16.05 -7.37 4.00
N LEU A 93 15.57 -8.53 4.45
CA LEU A 93 16.34 -9.75 4.60
C LEU A 93 15.82 -10.80 3.61
N TYR A 94 16.35 -10.75 2.38
CA TYR A 94 16.02 -11.74 1.36
C TYR A 94 16.45 -13.15 1.77
N GLY A 95 15.57 -14.13 1.55
CA GLY A 95 15.76 -15.51 2.00
C GLY A 95 15.14 -15.83 3.37
N GLU A 96 14.52 -14.86 4.04
CA GLU A 96 13.78 -15.11 5.29
C GLU A 96 12.38 -15.73 5.07
N GLY A 97 11.86 -15.64 3.84
CA GLY A 97 10.57 -16.20 3.44
C GLY A 97 9.42 -15.72 4.32
N PHE A 98 8.66 -16.67 4.89
CA PHE A 98 7.50 -16.36 5.75
C PHE A 98 7.88 -15.60 7.04
N ARG A 99 9.16 -15.63 7.45
CA ARG A 99 9.60 -14.88 8.63
C ARG A 99 9.45 -13.37 8.47
N ALA A 100 9.49 -12.86 7.23
CA ALA A 100 9.18 -11.46 6.92
C ALA A 100 7.78 -11.07 7.40
N PHE A 101 6.81 -11.98 7.26
CA PHE A 101 5.42 -11.75 7.63
C PHE A 101 5.25 -11.66 9.15
N VAL A 102 5.94 -12.54 9.88
CA VAL A 102 5.96 -12.50 11.36
C VAL A 102 6.50 -11.16 11.86
N ARG A 103 7.62 -10.69 11.29
CA ARG A 103 8.23 -9.41 11.65
C ARG A 103 7.30 -8.22 11.36
N LEU A 104 6.60 -8.24 10.21
CA LEU A 104 5.61 -7.21 9.90
C LEU A 104 4.48 -7.17 10.93
N HIS A 105 3.95 -8.34 11.31
CA HIS A 105 2.93 -8.43 12.34
C HIS A 105 3.40 -7.89 13.69
N GLU A 106 4.62 -8.22 14.10
CA GLU A 106 5.22 -7.70 15.34
C GLU A 106 5.30 -6.17 15.34
N GLU A 107 5.73 -5.56 14.24
CA GLU A 107 5.80 -4.10 14.12
C GLU A 107 4.40 -3.44 14.11
N ILE A 108 3.42 -4.04 13.42
CA ILE A 108 2.04 -3.55 13.44
C ILE A 108 1.47 -3.56 14.86
N ILE A 109 1.69 -4.63 15.62
CA ILE A 109 1.22 -4.75 17.00
C ILE A 109 1.86 -3.70 17.90
N LYS A 110 3.18 -3.44 17.75
CA LYS A 110 3.88 -2.40 18.51
C LYS A 110 3.27 -1.01 18.27
N ILE A 111 3.05 -0.64 17.00
CA ILE A 111 2.46 0.65 16.64
C ILE A 111 1.05 0.79 17.23
N LEU A 112 0.21 -0.24 17.10
CA LEU A 112 -1.13 -0.23 17.69
C LEU A 112 -1.06 -0.06 19.21
N ASN A 113 -0.18 -0.80 19.87
CA ASN A 113 -0.02 -0.71 21.33
C ASN A 113 0.44 0.69 21.77
N ASP A 114 1.38 1.31 21.06
CA ASP A 114 1.81 2.69 21.33
C ASP A 114 0.66 3.70 21.12
N GLN A 115 -0.19 3.51 20.11
CA GLN A 115 -1.39 4.34 19.92
C GLN A 115 -2.39 4.22 21.07
N PHE A 116 -2.57 3.03 21.66
CA PHE A 116 -3.42 2.84 22.83
C PHE A 116 -2.79 3.38 24.12
N ILE A 117 -1.46 3.45 24.22
CA ILE A 117 -0.75 4.03 25.39
C ILE A 117 -0.85 5.56 25.40
N LEU A 118 -0.92 6.19 24.22
CA LEU A 118 -1.03 7.64 24.07
C LEU A 118 -2.47 8.18 24.10
N ALA A 119 -3.46 7.30 24.29
CA ALA A 119 -4.89 7.61 24.29
C ALA A 119 -5.46 7.90 25.70
#